data_AF-A0A9P8JZE7-F1
#
_entry.id   AF-A0A9P8JZE7-F1
#
_cell.length_a   1.000
_cell.length_b   1.000
_cell.length_c   1.000
_cell.angle_alpha   90.00
_cell.angle_beta   90.00
_cell.angle_gamma   90.00
#
_symmetry.space_group_name_H-M   'P 1'
#
loop_
_entity.id
_entity.type
_entity.pdbx_description
1 polymer ?
#
loop_
_entity_poly.entity_id
_entity_poly.type
_entity_poly.pdbx_seq_one_letter_code
_entity_poly.pdbx_strand_id
1 'polypeptide(L)'
;MVQIILSIPQSTTKAQFEISILSKLKTIEDNLVLSAFDEDTGIAHIESGAADDDTYNRIGSLLQDWLEEKQPRILTYQMIRGAA
;
A
#
# COMPACT_ATOMS: atom_id res chain seq x y z
N MET A 1 -11.21 -9.84 0.23
CA MET A 1 -10.42 -8.89 -0.54
C MET A 1 -9.88 -7.82 0.40
N VAL A 2 -8.63 -7.39 0.23
CA VAL A 2 -8.07 -6.24 0.96
C VAL A 2 -7.79 -5.12 -0.03
N GLN A 3 -8.21 -3.90 0.32
CA GLN A 3 -7.86 -2.69 -0.40
C GLN A 3 -6.99 -1.81 0.48
N ILE A 4 -5.95 -1.23 -0.11
CA ILE A 4 -5.00 -0.34 0.56
C ILE A 4 -4.99 0.96 -0.22
N ILE A 5 -5.29 2.05 0.46
CA ILE A 5 -5.21 3.40 -0.08
C ILE A 5 -4.05 4.09 0.60
N LEU A 6 -3.09 4.58 -0.19
CA LEU A 6 -1.89 5.27 0.29
C LEU A 6 -1.90 6.71 -0.20
N SER A 7 -1.70 7.67 0.71
CA SER A 7 -1.48 9.07 0.37
C SER A 7 0.01 9.39 0.49
N ILE A 8 0.66 9.56 -0.65
CA ILE A 8 2.11 9.75 -0.78
C ILE A 8 2.43 11.16 -1.30
N PRO A 9 3.68 11.64 -1.21
CA PRO A 9 4.04 12.94 -1.79
C PRO A 9 3.72 12.99 -3.28
N GLN A 10 3.18 14.12 -3.74
CA GLN A 10 2.98 14.39 -5.18
C GLN A 10 4.30 14.36 -5.98
N SER A 11 5.45 14.51 -5.32
CA SER A 11 6.76 14.36 -5.95
C SER A 11 7.14 12.89 -6.23
N THR A 12 6.38 11.93 -5.69
CA THR A 12 6.64 10.50 -5.88
C THR A 12 6.02 10.05 -7.18
N THR A 13 6.87 9.59 -8.11
CA THR A 13 6.40 9.01 -9.37
C THR A 13 5.87 7.60 -9.16
N LYS A 14 5.02 7.14 -10.08
CA LYS A 14 4.55 5.74 -10.07
C LYS A 14 5.72 4.73 -10.00
N ALA A 15 6.79 4.95 -10.75
CA ALA A 15 7.95 4.06 -10.75
C ALA A 15 8.67 4.01 -9.38
N GLN A 16 8.84 5.16 -8.71
CA GLN A 16 9.42 5.21 -7.37
C GLN A 16 8.54 4.49 -6.35
N PHE A 17 7.23 4.65 -6.46
CA PHE A 17 6.26 3.96 -5.62
C PHE A 17 6.34 2.44 -5.80
N GLU A 18 6.36 1.97 -7.06
CA GLU A 18 6.43 0.54 -7.36
C GLU A 18 7.70 -0.12 -6.83
N ILE A 19 8.86 0.54 -7.00
CA ILE A 19 10.16 0.04 -6.53
C ILE A 19 10.26 0.06 -5.00
N SER A 20 9.57 0.98 -4.32
CA SER A 20 9.69 1.14 -2.88
C SER A 20 8.68 0.28 -2.10
N ILE A 21 7.41 0.67 -2.10
CA ILE A 21 6.41 0.08 -1.20
C ILE A 21 5.69 -1.08 -1.84
N LEU A 22 5.33 -0.99 -3.11
CA LEU A 22 4.62 -2.09 -3.77
C LEU A 22 5.49 -3.35 -3.80
N SER A 23 6.79 -3.19 -4.04
CA SER A 23 7.75 -4.32 -4.01
C SER A 23 7.86 -4.95 -2.61
N LYS A 24 7.88 -4.14 -1.53
CA LYS A 24 7.85 -4.64 -0.15
C LYS A 24 6.53 -5.34 0.17
N LEU A 25 5.41 -4.77 -0.24
CA LEU A 25 4.09 -5.35 -0.04
C LEU A 25 3.96 -6.71 -0.77
N LYS A 26 4.50 -6.81 -1.98
CA LYS A 26 4.52 -8.05 -2.77
C LYS A 26 5.38 -9.17 -2.18
N THR A 27 6.23 -8.92 -1.18
CA THR A 27 6.92 -10.00 -0.44
C THR A 27 6.03 -10.66 0.61
N ILE A 28 4.96 -9.97 1.04
CA ILE A 28 3.96 -10.51 1.96
C ILE A 28 2.90 -11.29 1.18
N GLU A 29 2.41 -10.67 0.10
CA GLU A 29 1.35 -11.19 -0.75
C GLU A 29 1.67 -10.86 -2.21
N ASP A 30 2.08 -11.87 -2.98
CA ASP A 30 2.51 -11.72 -4.37
C ASP A 30 1.36 -11.31 -5.29
N ASN A 31 0.12 -11.60 -4.89
CA ASN A 31 -1.09 -11.21 -5.62
C ASN A 31 -1.54 -9.76 -5.38
N LEU A 32 -0.77 -8.94 -4.67
CA LEU A 32 -1.05 -7.51 -4.56
C LEU A 32 -0.89 -6.80 -5.90
N VAL A 33 -1.94 -6.13 -6.36
CA VAL A 33 -1.97 -5.39 -7.62
C VAL A 33 -2.16 -3.90 -7.34
N LEU A 34 -1.34 -3.06 -7.97
CA LEU A 34 -1.58 -1.62 -8.03
C LEU A 34 -2.73 -1.36 -9.00
N SER A 35 -3.92 -1.07 -8.47
CA SER A 35 -5.13 -0.87 -9.27
C SER A 35 -5.23 0.55 -9.84
N ALA A 36 -4.76 1.55 -9.09
CA ALA A 36 -4.70 2.94 -9.54
C ALA A 36 -3.54 3.69 -8.89
N PHE A 37 -3.00 4.67 -9.62
CA PHE A 37 -2.03 5.62 -9.11
C PHE A 37 -2.31 6.97 -9.75
N ASP A 38 -2.62 7.97 -8.93
CA ASP A 38 -2.87 9.33 -9.34
C ASP A 38 -1.67 10.21 -8.94
N GLU A 39 -0.91 10.66 -9.94
CA GLU A 39 0.26 11.52 -9.76
C GLU A 39 -0.12 12.94 -9.31
N ASP A 40 -1.30 13.42 -9.70
CA ASP A 40 -1.77 14.77 -9.34
C ASP A 40 -2.19 14.83 -7.87
N THR A 41 -2.79 13.77 -7.34
CA THR A 41 -3.20 13.71 -5.94
C THR A 41 -2.22 12.97 -5.03
N GLY A 42 -1.28 12.21 -5.60
CA GLY A 42 -0.38 11.34 -4.83
C GLY A 42 -1.16 10.21 -4.14
N ILE A 43 -2.22 9.70 -4.77
CA ILE A 43 -3.04 8.62 -4.21
C ILE A 43 -2.74 7.32 -4.96
N ALA A 44 -2.38 6.27 -4.23
CA ALA A 44 -2.19 4.94 -4.78
C ALA A 44 -3.20 3.95 -4.18
N HIS A 45 -3.85 3.18 -5.04
CA HIS A 45 -4.79 2.12 -4.68
C HIS A 45 -4.17 0.76 -4.98
N ILE A 46 -4.10 -0.10 -3.98
CA ILE A 46 -3.59 -1.47 -4.10
C ILE A 46 -4.69 -2.43 -3.66
N GLU A 47 -4.83 -3.54 -4.36
CA GLU A 47 -5.83 -4.57 -4.08
C GLU A 47 -5.19 -5.94 -3.97
N SER A 48 -5.71 -6.78 -3.07
CA SER A 48 -5.40 -8.20 -2.98
C SER A 48 -6.67 -9.04 -2.97
N GLY A 49 -6.64 -10.14 -3.74
CA GLY A 49 -7.64 -11.19 -3.68
C GLY A 49 -7.63 -11.94 -2.33
N ALA A 50 -6.49 -11.98 -1.64
CA ALA A 50 -6.37 -12.59 -0.32
C ALA A 50 -7.09 -11.75 0.75
N ALA A 51 -7.74 -12.43 1.69
CA ALA A 51 -8.66 -11.81 2.67
C ALA A 51 -8.49 -12.38 4.08
N ASP A 52 -7.50 -13.24 4.31
CA ASP A 52 -7.25 -13.82 5.62
C ASP A 52 -6.66 -12.77 6.58
N ASP A 53 -6.86 -13.03 7.87
CA ASP A 53 -6.47 -12.12 8.95
C ASP A 53 -4.94 -11.95 9.01
N ASP A 54 -4.20 -13.00 8.70
CA ASP A 54 -2.73 -12.99 8.77
C ASP A 54 -2.14 -12.05 7.71
N THR A 55 -2.64 -12.13 6.48
CA THR A 55 -2.23 -11.25 5.37
C THR A 55 -2.57 -9.81 5.68
N TYR A 56 -3.80 -9.54 6.16
CA TYR A 56 -4.21 -8.18 6.55
C TYR A 56 -3.31 -7.61 7.64
N ASN A 57 -3.04 -8.36 8.71
CA ASN A 57 -2.21 -7.93 9.82
C ASN A 57 -0.75 -7.71 9.41
N ARG A 58 -0.19 -8.60 8.56
CA ARG A 58 1.19 -8.47 8.06
C ARG A 58 1.36 -7.24 7.17
N ILE A 59 0.40 -6.98 6.26
CA ILE A 59 0.37 -5.77 5.44
C ILE A 59 0.31 -4.53 6.33
N GLY A 60 -0.60 -4.52 7.32
CA GLY A 60 -0.75 -3.41 8.25
C GLY A 60 0.53 -3.10 9.02
N SER A 61 1.20 -4.14 9.55
CA SER A 61 2.48 -4.01 10.25
C SER A 61 3.56 -3.45 9.33
N LEU A 62 3.68 -3.96 8.10
CA LEU A 62 4.69 -3.47 7.15
C LEU A 62 4.47 -2.01 6.76
N LEU A 63 3.21 -1.60 6.55
CA LEU A 63 2.88 -0.22 6.24
C LEU A 63 3.21 0.70 7.41
N GLN A 64 2.91 0.28 8.64
CA GLN A 64 3.25 1.03 9.84
C GLN A 64 4.78 1.15 10.01
N ASP A 65 5.51 0.04 9.93
CA ASP A 65 6.99 0.04 10.02
C ASP A 65 7.61 0.93 8.94
N TRP A 66 7.06 0.87 7.73
CA TRP A 66 7.56 1.67 6.61
C TRP A 66 7.27 3.17 6.75
N LEU A 67 6.13 3.55 7.33
CA LEU A 67 5.85 4.95 7.69
C LEU A 67 6.84 5.48 8.72
N GLU A 68 7.16 4.67 9.73
CA GLU A 68 8.13 5.02 10.77
C GLU A 68 9.55 5.13 10.19
N GLU A 69 9.94 4.21 9.29
CA GLU A 69 11.24 4.19 8.61
C GLU A 69 11.44 5.40 7.68
N LYS A 70 10.38 5.82 6.96
CA LYS A 70 10.47 6.89 5.96
C LYS A 70 10.26 8.29 6.54
N GLN A 71 9.92 8.43 7.83
CA GLN A 71 9.39 9.68 8.42
C GLN A 71 8.15 10.18 7.62
N PRO A 72 7.41 11.25 7.99
CA PRO A 72 6.04 11.50 7.53
C PRO A 72 5.95 12.05 6.09
N ARG A 73 6.80 11.58 5.18
CA ARG A 73 6.66 11.86 3.74
C ARG A 73 5.38 11.23 3.21
N ILE A 74 4.94 10.11 3.78
CA ILE A 74 3.66 9.52 3.44
C ILE A 74 2.67 9.93 4.51
N LEU A 75 1.64 10.62 4.04
CA LEU A 75 0.76 11.39 4.89
C LEU A 75 -0.16 10.47 5.67
N THR A 76 -0.71 9.43 5.02
CA THR A 76 -1.62 8.45 5.62
C THR A 76 -1.74 7.17 4.79
N TYR A 77 -2.24 6.09 5.41
CA TYR A 77 -2.76 4.92 4.71
C TYR A 77 -4.12 4.51 5.29
N GLN A 78 -4.94 3.84 4.48
CA GLN A 78 -6.18 3.21 4.91
C GLN A 78 -6.23 1.79 4.36
N MET A 79 -6.58 0.82 5.21
CA MET A 79 -6.81 -0.57 4.80
C MET A 79 -8.27 -0.94 4.99
N ILE A 80 -8.92 -1.31 3.90
CA ILE A 80 -10.33 -1.71 3.88
C ILE A 80 -10.37 -3.22 3.64
N ARG A 81 -11.05 -3.93 4.52
CA ARG A 81 -11.35 -5.35 4.31
C ARG A 81 -12.73 -5.46 3.66
N GLY A 82 -12.77 -5.99 2.45
CA GLY A 82 -14.03 -6.36 1.82
C GLY A 82 -14.66 -7.53 2.56
N ALA A 83 -15.95 -7.42 2.89
CA ALA A 83 -16.73 -8.57 3.33
C ALA A 83 -16.70 -9.64 2.23
N ALA A 84 -16.31 -10.85 2.58
CA ALA A 84 -16.36 -12.02 1.70
C ALA A 84 -17.81 -12.40 1.38
#